data_AF-A0A937MFJ8-F1
#
_entry.id   AF-A0A937MFJ8-F1
#
_cell.length_a   1.000
_cell.length_b   1.000
_cell.length_c   1.000
_cell.angle_alpha   90.00
_cell.angle_beta   90.00
_cell.angle_gamma   90.00
#
_symmetry.space_group_name_H-M   'P 1'
#
loop_
_entity.id
_entity.type
_entity.pdbx_description
1 polymer ?
#
loop_
_entity_poly.entity_id
_entity_poly.type
_entity_poly.pdbx_seq_one_letter_code
_entity_poly.pdbx_strand_id
1 'polypeptide(L)' 'DLIGTVDLTDPDMVGDLTDGWIFGTITFGSAIMPAYGVPNEEGEYRGSNDLNVEERWHVVNYIRNGLVADANMHEAAAK' A
#
# COMPACT_ATOMS: atom_id res chain seq x y z
N ASP A 1 -18.18 0.79 -7.25
CA ASP A 1 -16.90 0.49 -7.92
C ASP A 1 -15.99 1.69 -7.84
N LEU A 2 -15.00 1.64 -6.95
CA LEU A 2 -13.88 2.59 -6.99
C LEU A 2 -13.05 2.20 -8.20
N ILE A 3 -13.22 2.93 -9.30
CA ILE A 3 -12.43 2.76 -10.52
C ILE A 3 -10.95 2.94 -10.13
N GLY A 4 -10.19 1.84 -10.07
CA GLY A 4 -8.73 1.88 -9.93
C GLY A 4 -8.12 1.29 -8.64
N THR A 5 -8.90 0.76 -7.70
CA THR A 5 -8.32 0.11 -6.50
C THR A 5 -8.40 -1.40 -6.61
N VAL A 6 -7.24 -2.06 -6.69
CA VAL A 6 -7.12 -3.52 -6.59
C VAL A 6 -7.43 -3.97 -5.16
N ASP A 7 -8.05 -5.12 -5.00
CA ASP A 7 -8.24 -5.74 -3.70
C ASP A 7 -6.90 -6.34 -3.24
N LEU A 8 -6.32 -5.77 -2.19
CA LEU A 8 -5.06 -6.22 -1.61
C LEU A 8 -5.25 -7.40 -0.63
N THR A 9 -6.50 -7.81 -0.38
CA THR A 9 -6.79 -9.03 0.39
C THR A 9 -6.90 -10.27 -0.52
N ASP A 10 -6.95 -10.08 -1.83
CA ASP A 10 -6.90 -11.16 -2.81
C ASP A 10 -5.46 -11.68 -2.97
N PRO A 11 -5.18 -12.95 -2.58
CA PRO A 11 -3.84 -13.51 -2.65
C PRO A 11 -3.30 -13.64 -4.08
N ASP A 12 -4.17 -13.82 -5.08
CA ASP A 12 -3.75 -13.94 -6.48
C ASP A 12 -3.26 -12.58 -6.99
N MET A 13 -3.99 -11.51 -6.64
CA MET A 13 -3.60 -10.14 -6.97
C MET A 13 -2.30 -9.73 -6.29
N VAL A 14 -2.15 -9.99 -4.98
CA VAL A 14 -0.92 -9.65 -4.25
C VAL A 14 0.26 -10.49 -4.74
N GLY A 15 0.04 -11.77 -5.07
CA GLY A 15 1.06 -12.66 -5.61
C GLY A 15 1.71 -12.15 -6.89
N ASP A 16 0.92 -11.52 -7.77
CA ASP A 16 1.39 -10.96 -9.04
C ASP A 16 2.14 -9.63 -8.90
N LEU A 17 1.90 -8.89 -7.81
CA LEU A 17 2.64 -7.65 -7.52
C LEU A 17 4.05 -8.00 -7.04
N THR A 18 5.06 -7.25 -7.48
CA THR A 18 6.41 -7.38 -6.91
C THR A 18 6.56 -6.45 -5.70
N ASP A 19 7.45 -6.80 -4.76
CA ASP A 19 7.73 -5.95 -3.59
C ASP A 19 8.19 -4.55 -4.00
N GLY A 20 9.02 -4.47 -5.05
CA GLY A 20 9.47 -3.21 -5.62
C GLY A 20 8.34 -2.38 -6.24
N TRP A 21 7.34 -3.03 -6.84
CA TRP A 21 6.16 -2.33 -7.35
C TRP A 21 5.32 -1.76 -6.22
N ILE A 22 5.10 -2.51 -5.14
CA ILE A 22 4.36 -2.04 -3.96
C ILE A 22 5.11 -0.86 -3.33
N PHE A 23 6.41 -1.03 -3.06
CA PHE A 23 7.27 0.01 -2.52
C PHE A 23 7.28 1.28 -3.39
N GLY A 24 7.43 1.11 -4.71
CA GLY A 24 7.44 2.21 -5.66
C GLY A 24 6.11 2.95 -5.72
N THR A 25 5.00 2.22 -5.69
CA THR A 25 3.65 2.81 -5.76
C THR A 25 3.32 3.60 -4.51
N ILE A 26 3.67 3.11 -3.31
CA ILE A 26 3.47 3.91 -2.09
C ILE A 26 4.35 5.15 -2.13
N THR A 27 5.63 5.01 -2.53
CA THR A 27 6.64 6.09 -2.51
C THR A 27 6.38 7.17 -3.56
N PHE A 28 6.08 6.81 -4.79
CA PHE A 28 6.02 7.78 -5.89
C PHE A 28 4.61 7.99 -6.43
N GLY A 29 3.65 7.19 -5.95
CA GLY A 29 2.34 7.09 -6.58
C GLY A 29 2.40 6.30 -7.88
N SER A 30 1.27 6.25 -8.58
CA SER A 30 1.09 5.67 -9.90
C SER A 30 0.23 6.59 -10.77
N ALA A 31 -0.01 6.19 -12.01
CA ALA A 31 -0.86 6.93 -12.94
C ALA A 31 -2.30 7.14 -12.43
N ILE A 32 -2.77 6.29 -11.51
CA ILE A 32 -4.14 6.28 -11.00
C ILE A 32 -4.18 6.65 -9.51
N MET A 33 -3.15 6.28 -8.75
CA MET A 33 -3.06 6.52 -7.32
C MET A 33 -2.05 7.65 -7.05
N PRO A 34 -2.44 8.81 -6.51
CA PRO A 34 -1.46 9.78 -6.05
C PRO A 34 -0.61 9.14 -4.96
N ALA A 35 0.61 9.63 -4.80
CA ALA A 35 1.45 9.11 -3.75
C ALA A 35 0.87 9.40 -2.36
N TYR A 36 1.15 8.52 -1.41
CA TYR A 36 0.59 8.62 -0.06
C TYR A 36 1.17 9.83 0.70
N GLY A 37 0.46 10.39 1.68
CA GLY A 37 0.94 11.54 2.49
C GLY A 37 0.93 12.91 1.79
N VAL A 38 1.20 13.97 2.56
CA VAL A 38 1.25 15.35 2.02
C VAL A 38 2.63 15.59 1.41
N PRO A 39 2.74 16.00 0.13
CA PRO A 39 4.00 16.49 -0.41
C PRO A 39 4.33 17.80 0.32
N ASN A 40 5.29 17.77 1.25
CA ASN A 40 5.75 18.99 1.92
C ASN A 40 6.14 20.05 0.87
N GLU A 41 5.74 21.31 1.11
CA GLU A 41 5.92 22.45 0.20
C GLU A 41 7.40 22.76 -0.11
N GLU A 42 8.34 22.14 0.61
CA GLU A 42 9.78 22.20 0.35
C GLU A 42 10.19 21.27 -0.81
N GLY A 43 9.81 21.67 -2.02
CA GLY A 43 10.68 21.60 -3.20
C GLY A 43 10.86 20.27 -3.94
N GLU A 44 10.57 19.10 -3.38
CA GLU A 44 10.80 17.83 -4.11
C GLU A 44 9.55 17.10 -4.63
N TYR A 45 8.32 17.42 -4.18
CA TYR A 45 7.06 16.81 -4.66
C TYR A 45 7.12 15.27 -4.86
N ARG A 46 7.95 14.58 -4.08
CA ARG A 46 8.06 13.13 -4.09
C ARG A 46 7.18 12.59 -2.98
N GLY A 47 6.30 11.70 -3.35
CA GLY A 47 5.29 11.10 -2.50
C GLY A 47 5.75 10.29 -1.29
N SER A 48 4.79 9.88 -0.47
CA SER A 48 4.94 9.08 0.76
C SER A 48 5.82 9.68 1.83
N ASN A 49 5.78 11.00 2.01
CA ASN A 49 6.71 11.71 2.90
C ASN A 49 6.43 11.56 4.39
N ASP A 50 5.30 10.96 4.79
CA ASP A 50 5.02 10.70 6.21
C ASP A 50 5.71 9.44 6.74
N LEU A 51 6.18 8.55 5.85
CA LEU A 51 6.85 7.31 6.20
C LEU A 51 8.34 7.38 5.82
N ASN A 52 9.20 6.93 6.72
CA ASN A 52 10.61 6.71 6.41
C ASN A 52 10.80 5.42 5.56
N VAL A 53 12.02 5.18 5.07
CA VAL A 53 12.31 4.04 4.17
C VAL A 53 12.00 2.69 4.83
N GLU A 54 12.28 2.54 6.12
CA GLU A 54 12.04 1.31 6.87
C GLU A 54 10.54 1.07 7.06
N GLU A 55 9.78 2.11 7.40
CA GLU A 55 8.32 2.04 7.55
C GLU A 55 7.64 1.63 6.24
N ARG A 56 8.16 2.07 5.09
CA ARG A 56 7.67 1.64 3.77
C ARG A 56 7.89 0.14 3.54
N TRP A 57 9.02 -0.41 3.98
CA TRP A 57 9.26 -1.85 3.95
C TRP A 57 8.37 -2.62 4.94
N HIS A 58 8.03 -2.03 6.09
CA HIS A 58 7.03 -2.61 6.99
C HIS A 58 5.66 -2.72 6.35
N VAL A 59 5.24 -1.73 5.55
CA VAL A 59 3.98 -1.80 4.78
C VAL A 59 4.02 -2.94 3.75
N VAL A 60 5.12 -3.07 3.00
CA VAL A 60 5.30 -4.19 2.06
C VAL A 60 5.18 -5.53 2.79
N ASN A 61 5.88 -5.68 3.92
CA ASN A 61 5.84 -6.88 4.72
C ASN A 61 4.43 -7.17 5.28
N TYR A 62 3.71 -6.13 5.70
CA TYR A 62 2.34 -6.25 6.19
C TYR A 62 1.38 -6.70 5.08
N ILE A 63 1.46 -6.12 3.89
CA ILE A 63 0.64 -6.55 2.74
C ILE A 63 0.91 -8.03 2.41
N ARG A 64 2.17 -8.46 2.50
CA ARG A 64 2.56 -9.85 2.23
C ARG A 64 2.08 -10.86 3.26
N ASN A 65 2.14 -10.49 4.53
CA ASN A 65 2.08 -11.48 5.61
C ASN A 65 0.95 -11.25 6.63
N GLY A 66 0.47 -10.01 6.78
CA GLY A 66 -0.47 -9.62 7.83
C GLY A 66 -1.86 -9.28 7.31
N LEU A 67 -1.96 -8.61 6.16
CA LEU A 67 -3.20 -7.99 5.69
C LEU A 67 -4.37 -8.97 5.55
N VAL A 68 -4.14 -10.13 4.93
CA VAL A 68 -5.18 -11.16 4.76
C VAL A 68 -5.61 -11.75 6.11
N ALA A 69 -4.67 -11.94 7.04
CA ALA A 69 -4.98 -12.45 8.37
C ALA A 69 -5.86 -11.47 9.15
N ASP A 70 -5.51 -10.18 9.12
CA ASP A 70 -6.29 -9.12 9.77
C ASP A 70 -7.68 -8.98 9.14
N ALA A 71 -7.80 -9.04 7.81
CA ALA A 71 -9.08 -9.00 7.11
C ALA A 71 -10.01 -10.14 7.56
N ASN A 72 -9.50 -11.37 7.64
CA ASN A 72 -10.26 -12.53 8.13
C ASN A 72 -10.68 -12.38 9.59
N MET A 73 -9.80 -11.85 10.45
CA MET A 73 -10.12 -11.60 11.86
C MET A 73 -11.22 -10.54 12.02
N HIS A 74 -11.18 -9.47 11.23
CA HIS A 74 -12.21 -8.44 11.22
C HIS A 74 -13.56 -8.95 10.72
N GLU A 75 -13.59 -9.79 9.69
CA GLU A 75 -14.84 -10.41 9.21
C GLU A 75 -15.45 -11.35 10.28
N ALA A 76 -14.62 -12.12 10.98
CA ALA A 76 -15.07 -12.99 12.05
C ALA A 76 -15.64 -12.23 13.25
N ALA A 77 -15.08 -11.07 13.60
CA ALA A 77 -15.56 -10.22 14.69
C ALA A 77 -16.86 -9.46 14.36
N ALA A 78 -17.19 -9.32 13.07
CA ALA A 78 -18.40 -8.64 12.60
C ALA A 78 -19.64 -9.55 12.51
N LYS A 79 -19.47 -10.87 12.72
CA LYS A 79 -20.55 -11.88 12.75
C LYS A 79 -21.03 -12.12 14.18
#